data_AF-A0A0F5MQW6-F1
#
_entry.id   AF-A0A0F5MQW6-F1
#
_cell.length_a   1.000
_cell.length_b   1.000
_cell.length_c   1.000
_cell.angle_alpha   90.00
_cell.angle_beta   90.00
_cell.angle_gamma   90.00
#
_symmetry.space_group_name_H-M   'P 1'
#
loop_
_entity.id
_entity.type
_entity.pdbx_description
1 polymer ?
#
loop_
_entity_poly.entity_id
_entity_poly.type
_entity_poly.pdbx_seq_one_letter_code
_entity_poly.pdbx_strand_id
1 'polypeptide(L)'
;TPRECVALLRRCEKLRRRLPAVEHPLVNQLAAADPAEVGGKPRWILADELHITRGEAGRRIAEAAELGARRTLTGEPLEPVRPAVSSAQRAGTIGAGHVAVIRSFFSYLPNGIDAGTLAQAEAHLAELGAQCRPDELSRLASRLADHLHPDGNHTDDDRAKRRGVVLGPQDRDGMSPIKGYLDPQARATLDAVLARWAAPGMCNPTDTTPCTSGTPSQAAIDADTRSAGQRNHDALTAMGRALLASGDLGQHNGLPATIIVSTTLADLESGTGKAHTGGGTWLPMRDVIAMASHAHHYLRIYQGAKELALFHTKRLASPGQRIVLYAKERGCSHPNCPISGYHCEVHHDEDYATTRRTDIT
;
A
#
# COMPACT_ATOMS: atom_id res chain seq x y z
N THR A 1 -43.18 -5.02 7.18
CA THR A 1 -42.63 -4.13 6.12
C THR A 1 -41.11 -4.01 6.27
N PRO A 2 -40.34 -3.63 5.23
CA PRO A 2 -38.89 -3.40 5.35
C PRO A 2 -38.52 -2.43 6.48
N ARG A 3 -39.36 -1.42 6.77
CA ARG A 3 -39.16 -0.48 7.89
C ARG A 3 -39.29 -1.15 9.26
N GLU A 4 -40.25 -2.05 9.44
CA GLU A 4 -40.37 -2.85 10.67
C GLU A 4 -39.18 -3.79 10.88
N CYS A 5 -38.66 -4.39 9.79
CA CYS A 5 -37.44 -5.19 9.87
C CYS A 5 -36.26 -4.37 10.38
N VAL A 6 -36.06 -3.14 9.89
CA VAL A 6 -35.01 -2.24 10.39
C VAL A 6 -35.22 -1.88 11.86
N ALA A 7 -36.46 -1.64 12.29
CA ALA A 7 -36.77 -1.36 13.70
C ALA A 7 -36.44 -2.54 14.61
N LEU A 8 -36.76 -3.77 14.19
CA LEU A 8 -36.39 -4.99 14.92
C LEU A 8 -34.87 -5.20 14.94
N LEU A 9 -34.19 -5.02 13.82
CA LEU A 9 -32.72 -5.10 13.74
C LEU A 9 -32.03 -4.11 14.69
N ARG A 10 -32.57 -2.88 14.83
CA ARG A 10 -32.08 -1.90 15.81
C ARG A 10 -32.21 -2.40 17.26
N ARG A 11 -33.30 -3.10 17.60
CA ARG A 11 -33.49 -3.69 18.93
C ARG A 11 -32.52 -4.86 19.17
N CYS A 12 -32.36 -5.75 18.19
CA CYS A 12 -31.37 -6.83 18.24
C CYS A 12 -29.96 -6.26 18.44
N GLU A 13 -29.60 -5.23 17.69
CA GLU A 13 -28.30 -4.57 17.82
C GLU A 13 -28.12 -3.93 19.20
N LYS A 14 -29.13 -3.27 19.76
CA LYS A 14 -29.08 -2.75 21.13
C LYS A 14 -28.80 -3.85 22.16
N LEU A 15 -29.37 -5.04 21.99
CA LEU A 15 -29.08 -6.18 22.86
C LEU A 15 -27.64 -6.67 22.70
N ARG A 16 -27.14 -6.82 21.46
CA ARG A 16 -25.73 -7.19 21.20
C ARG A 16 -24.75 -6.21 21.85
N ARG A 17 -25.07 -4.92 21.78
CA ARG A 17 -24.25 -3.85 22.39
C ARG A 17 -24.16 -3.94 23.91
N ARG A 18 -25.22 -4.39 24.58
CA ARG A 18 -25.29 -4.52 26.03
C ARG A 18 -24.69 -5.81 26.56
N LEU A 19 -24.65 -6.86 25.74
CA LEU A 19 -24.23 -8.19 26.16
C LEU A 19 -22.84 -8.21 26.83
N PRO A 20 -21.79 -7.56 26.28
CA PRO A 20 -20.48 -7.53 26.94
C PRO A 20 -20.53 -6.94 28.35
N ALA A 21 -21.34 -5.91 28.59
CA ALA A 21 -21.46 -5.31 29.92
C ALA A 21 -22.04 -6.27 30.98
N VAL A 22 -22.82 -7.27 30.55
CA VAL A 22 -23.30 -8.37 31.40
C VAL A 22 -22.22 -9.42 31.61
N GLU A 23 -21.37 -9.65 30.61
CA GLU A 23 -20.23 -10.60 30.69
C GLU A 23 -19.09 -10.08 31.56
N HIS A 24 -18.85 -8.75 31.61
CA HIS A 24 -17.69 -8.17 32.27
C HIS A 24 -17.46 -8.64 33.72
N PRO A 25 -18.46 -8.74 34.61
CA PRO A 25 -18.25 -9.27 35.96
C PRO A 25 -17.75 -10.71 35.97
N LEU A 26 -18.29 -11.58 35.10
CA LEU A 26 -17.89 -12.99 34.98
C LEU A 26 -16.46 -13.09 34.45
N VAL A 27 -16.14 -12.30 33.42
CA VAL A 27 -14.80 -12.25 32.82
C VAL A 27 -13.78 -11.71 33.84
N ASN A 28 -14.12 -10.67 34.60
CA ASN A 28 -13.24 -10.12 35.64
C ASN A 28 -13.01 -11.10 36.79
N GLN A 29 -14.05 -11.82 37.22
CA GLN A 29 -13.91 -12.86 38.24
C GLN A 29 -12.96 -13.97 37.76
N LEU A 30 -13.13 -14.42 36.51
CA LEU A 30 -12.26 -15.43 35.92
C LEU A 30 -10.82 -14.93 35.73
N ALA A 31 -10.64 -13.68 35.33
CA ALA A 31 -9.32 -13.06 35.14
C ALA A 31 -8.56 -12.87 36.47
N ALA A 32 -9.27 -12.73 37.59
CA ALA A 32 -8.70 -12.60 38.92
C ALA A 32 -8.49 -13.94 39.66
N ALA A 33 -9.08 -15.03 39.17
CA ALA A 33 -8.94 -16.35 39.77
C ALA A 33 -7.52 -16.92 39.60
N ASP A 34 -7.11 -17.78 40.54
CA ASP A 34 -5.85 -18.51 40.41
C ASP A 34 -5.93 -19.44 39.18
N PRO A 35 -4.97 -19.40 38.24
CA PRO A 35 -4.94 -20.32 37.10
C PRO A 35 -5.09 -21.80 37.48
N ALA A 36 -4.65 -22.22 38.67
CA ALA A 36 -4.82 -23.60 39.14
C ALA A 36 -6.29 -23.97 39.39
N GLU A 37 -7.12 -23.03 39.86
CA GLU A 37 -8.55 -23.26 40.14
C GLU A 37 -9.38 -23.38 38.86
N VAL A 38 -8.95 -22.69 37.80
CA VAL A 38 -9.65 -22.62 36.51
C VAL A 38 -9.07 -23.63 35.49
N GLY A 39 -8.00 -24.34 35.85
CA GLY A 39 -7.34 -25.32 34.98
C GLY A 39 -6.44 -24.73 33.90
N GLY A 40 -6.03 -23.46 34.03
CA GLY A 40 -5.12 -22.81 33.10
C GLY A 40 -5.19 -21.28 33.13
N LYS A 41 -4.42 -20.64 32.24
CA LYS A 41 -4.45 -19.16 32.11
C LYS A 41 -5.86 -18.73 31.64
N PRO A 42 -6.50 -17.73 32.26
CA PRO A 42 -7.89 -17.31 31.92
C PRO A 42 -8.12 -17.04 30.44
N ARG A 43 -7.14 -16.45 29.74
CA ARG A 43 -7.18 -16.20 28.29
C ARG A 43 -7.30 -17.49 27.46
N TRP A 44 -6.66 -18.58 27.89
CA TRP A 44 -6.68 -19.87 27.20
C TRP A 44 -8.00 -20.58 27.49
N ILE A 45 -8.40 -20.63 28.76
CA ILE A 45 -9.68 -21.21 29.17
C ILE A 45 -10.86 -20.54 28.45
N LEU A 46 -10.92 -19.21 28.43
CA LEU A 46 -11.98 -18.51 27.68
C LEU A 46 -11.96 -18.81 26.19
N ALA A 47 -10.78 -18.98 25.59
CA ALA A 47 -10.66 -19.30 24.18
C ALA A 47 -11.20 -20.70 23.88
N ASP A 48 -10.80 -21.68 24.69
CA ASP A 48 -11.14 -23.08 24.49
C ASP A 48 -12.62 -23.34 24.83
N GLU A 49 -13.11 -22.88 25.99
CA GLU A 49 -14.49 -23.11 26.44
C GLU A 49 -15.53 -22.37 25.57
N LEU A 50 -15.24 -21.13 25.17
CA LEU A 50 -16.17 -20.33 24.36
C LEU A 50 -15.96 -20.53 22.85
N HIS A 51 -15.00 -21.36 22.44
CA HIS A 51 -14.65 -21.61 21.04
C HIS A 51 -14.32 -20.31 20.26
N ILE A 52 -13.54 -19.43 20.88
CA ILE A 52 -13.10 -18.14 20.31
C ILE A 52 -11.58 -18.12 20.17
N THR A 53 -11.06 -17.21 19.34
CA THR A 53 -9.61 -17.06 19.24
C THR A 53 -9.02 -16.54 20.55
N ARG A 54 -7.75 -16.88 20.83
CA ARG A 54 -7.01 -16.29 21.95
C ARG A 54 -6.93 -14.76 21.86
N GLY A 55 -6.95 -14.19 20.65
CA GLY A 55 -7.00 -12.73 20.46
C GLY A 55 -8.30 -12.14 20.99
N GLU A 56 -9.42 -12.75 20.63
CA GLU A 56 -10.76 -12.36 21.08
C GLU A 56 -10.93 -12.53 22.60
N ALA A 57 -10.48 -13.65 23.18
CA ALA A 57 -10.49 -13.84 24.64
C ALA A 57 -9.67 -12.76 25.38
N GLY A 58 -8.48 -12.44 24.86
CA GLY A 58 -7.63 -11.37 25.40
C GLY A 58 -8.30 -10.00 25.31
N ARG A 59 -8.99 -9.70 24.19
CA ARG A 59 -9.76 -8.48 24.00
C ARG A 59 -10.85 -8.36 25.07
N ARG A 60 -11.65 -9.41 25.30
CA ARG A 60 -12.72 -9.41 26.31
C ARG A 60 -12.20 -9.19 27.72
N ILE A 61 -11.09 -9.83 28.10
CA ILE A 61 -10.45 -9.60 29.41
C ILE A 61 -10.06 -8.13 29.56
N ALA A 62 -9.43 -7.55 28.54
CA ALA A 62 -8.98 -6.17 28.60
C ALA A 62 -10.15 -5.17 28.60
N GLU A 63 -11.24 -5.43 27.85
CA GLU A 63 -12.47 -4.63 27.91
C GLU A 63 -13.15 -4.74 29.28
N ALA A 64 -13.25 -5.94 29.84
CA ALA A 64 -13.85 -6.14 31.15
C ALA A 64 -13.06 -5.44 32.26
N ALA A 65 -11.73 -5.42 32.19
CA ALA A 65 -10.89 -4.70 33.14
C ALA A 65 -11.10 -3.16 33.09
N GLU A 66 -11.34 -2.60 31.90
CA GLU A 66 -11.54 -1.16 31.71
C GLU A 66 -12.99 -0.71 31.97
N LEU A 67 -13.97 -1.50 31.54
CA LEU A 67 -15.39 -1.14 31.48
C LEU A 67 -16.25 -1.87 32.52
N GLY A 68 -15.74 -2.95 33.11
CA GLY A 68 -16.42 -3.70 34.16
C GLY A 68 -16.38 -3.00 35.52
N ALA A 69 -17.16 -3.53 36.46
CA ALA A 69 -17.13 -3.07 37.85
C ALA A 69 -15.75 -3.36 38.47
N ARG A 70 -15.26 -2.41 39.28
CA ARG A 70 -13.96 -2.50 39.97
C ARG A 70 -14.17 -2.42 41.47
N ARG A 71 -13.17 -2.87 42.23
CA ARG A 71 -13.15 -2.79 43.69
C ARG A 71 -11.79 -2.35 44.22
N THR A 72 -11.76 -1.67 45.36
CA THR A 72 -10.54 -1.40 46.11
C THR A 72 -9.98 -2.70 46.73
N LEU A 73 -8.77 -2.63 47.31
CA LEU A 73 -8.21 -3.74 48.10
C LEU A 73 -9.06 -4.09 49.33
N THR A 74 -9.84 -3.12 49.85
CA THR A 74 -10.78 -3.30 50.96
C THR A 74 -12.16 -3.80 50.51
N GLY A 75 -12.38 -3.97 49.19
CA GLY A 75 -13.61 -4.49 48.62
C GLY A 75 -14.67 -3.43 48.29
N GLU A 76 -14.39 -2.15 48.51
CA GLU A 76 -15.31 -1.05 48.19
C GLU A 76 -15.45 -0.89 46.67
N PRO A 77 -16.67 -0.65 46.13
CA PRO A 77 -16.86 -0.43 44.70
C PRO A 77 -16.08 0.77 44.19
N LEU A 78 -15.42 0.61 43.04
CA LEU A 78 -14.76 1.66 42.28
C LEU A 78 -15.45 1.84 40.93
N GLU A 79 -15.45 3.08 40.45
CA GLU A 79 -15.86 3.37 39.08
C GLU A 79 -14.98 2.59 38.08
N PRO A 80 -15.56 2.17 36.94
CA PRO A 80 -14.79 1.64 35.81
C PRO A 80 -13.65 2.61 35.43
N VAL A 81 -12.60 2.10 34.79
CA VAL A 81 -11.51 2.96 34.28
C VAL A 81 -12.06 3.99 33.29
N ARG A 82 -13.09 3.59 32.53
CA ARG A 82 -13.80 4.43 31.56
C ARG A 82 -15.30 4.49 31.88
N PRO A 83 -15.74 5.33 32.84
CA PRO A 83 -17.12 5.33 33.34
C PRO A 83 -18.16 5.78 32.29
N ALA A 84 -17.84 6.72 31.41
CA ALA A 84 -18.76 7.21 30.37
C ALA A 84 -18.96 6.15 29.27
N VAL A 85 -17.86 5.52 28.82
CA VAL A 85 -17.91 4.41 27.85
C VAL A 85 -18.68 3.22 28.43
N SER A 86 -18.38 2.86 29.68
CA SER A 86 -19.04 1.77 30.39
C SER A 86 -20.56 2.01 30.50
N SER A 87 -20.97 3.23 30.81
CA SER A 87 -22.39 3.62 30.90
C SER A 87 -23.09 3.60 29.54
N ALA A 88 -22.45 4.10 28.49
CA ALA A 88 -22.97 4.06 27.13
C ALA A 88 -23.13 2.62 26.61
N GLN A 89 -22.17 1.73 26.90
CA GLN A 89 -22.27 0.32 26.52
C GLN A 89 -23.41 -0.39 27.27
N ARG A 90 -23.55 -0.14 28.59
CA ARG A 90 -24.68 -0.66 29.40
C ARG A 90 -26.04 -0.18 28.88
N ALA A 91 -26.12 1.05 28.36
CA ALA A 91 -27.31 1.60 27.73
C ALA A 91 -27.58 0.99 26.33
N GLY A 92 -26.58 0.34 25.73
CA GLY A 92 -26.62 -0.20 24.37
C GLY A 92 -26.54 0.87 23.28
N THR A 93 -26.04 2.06 23.61
CA THR A 93 -25.85 3.14 22.64
C THR A 93 -24.57 2.94 21.83
N ILE A 94 -23.52 2.42 22.46
CA ILE A 94 -22.26 2.04 21.79
C ILE A 94 -22.04 0.52 21.82
N GLY A 95 -21.24 0.01 20.87
CA GLY A 95 -20.93 -1.42 20.73
C GLY A 95 -19.43 -1.67 20.63
N ALA A 96 -19.04 -2.94 20.44
CA ALA A 96 -17.62 -3.35 20.41
C ALA A 96 -16.75 -2.54 19.43
N GLY A 97 -17.26 -2.22 18.24
CA GLY A 97 -16.54 -1.38 17.27
C GLY A 97 -16.25 0.04 17.79
N HIS A 98 -17.20 0.66 18.49
CA HIS A 98 -17.02 1.97 19.09
C HIS A 98 -16.05 1.91 20.27
N VAL A 99 -16.18 0.89 21.13
CA VAL A 99 -15.25 0.65 22.24
C VAL A 99 -13.83 0.49 21.72
N ALA A 100 -13.62 -0.29 20.65
CA ALA A 100 -12.30 -0.47 20.04
C ALA A 100 -11.68 0.86 19.57
N VAL A 101 -12.47 1.73 18.93
CA VAL A 101 -12.02 3.07 18.52
C VAL A 101 -11.61 3.91 19.73
N ILE A 102 -12.44 3.97 20.77
CA ILE A 102 -12.16 4.76 21.97
C ILE A 102 -10.92 4.24 22.72
N ARG A 103 -10.74 2.92 22.80
CA ARG A 103 -9.54 2.31 23.39
C ARG A 103 -8.29 2.66 22.59
N SER A 104 -8.36 2.55 21.26
CA SER A 104 -7.25 2.93 20.37
C SER A 104 -6.87 4.41 20.52
N PHE A 105 -7.86 5.28 20.70
CA PHE A 105 -7.64 6.70 20.98
C PHE A 105 -6.83 6.89 22.26
N PHE A 106 -7.23 6.29 23.38
CA PHE A 106 -6.50 6.43 24.64
C PHE A 106 -5.12 5.77 24.63
N SER A 107 -4.92 4.68 23.87
CA SER A 107 -3.58 4.08 23.68
C SER A 107 -2.64 4.94 22.83
N TYR A 108 -3.17 5.84 21.99
CA TYR A 108 -2.37 6.74 21.17
C TYR A 108 -1.91 8.00 21.93
N LEU A 109 -2.67 8.44 22.93
CA LEU A 109 -2.36 9.65 23.68
C LEU A 109 -1.12 9.48 24.58
N PRO A 110 -0.30 10.54 24.75
CA PRO A 110 0.84 10.52 25.65
C PRO A 110 0.40 10.51 27.12
N ASN A 111 1.24 9.97 28.01
CA ASN A 111 0.96 9.88 29.45
C ASN A 111 0.90 11.25 30.17
N GLY A 112 1.31 12.35 29.51
CA GLY A 112 1.39 13.69 30.10
C GLY A 112 0.08 14.49 30.12
N ILE A 113 -1.00 13.96 29.53
CA ILE A 113 -2.30 14.64 29.52
C ILE A 113 -2.97 14.49 30.90
N ASP A 114 -3.49 15.59 31.43
CA ASP A 114 -4.14 15.58 32.74
C ASP A 114 -5.43 14.75 32.75
N ALA A 115 -5.78 14.22 33.92
CA ALA A 115 -6.92 13.34 34.10
C ALA A 115 -8.27 14.01 33.77
N GLY A 116 -8.41 15.32 33.96
CA GLY A 116 -9.62 16.07 33.65
C GLY A 116 -9.88 16.14 32.15
N THR A 117 -8.85 16.45 31.38
CA THR A 117 -8.90 16.44 29.91
C THR A 117 -9.21 15.05 29.37
N LEU A 118 -8.59 13.99 29.92
CA LEU A 118 -8.89 12.61 29.52
C LEU A 118 -10.34 12.21 29.83
N ALA A 119 -10.90 12.66 30.96
CA ALA A 119 -12.30 12.42 31.31
C ALA A 119 -13.26 13.16 30.38
N GLN A 120 -12.96 14.40 30.00
CA GLN A 120 -13.76 15.16 29.02
C GLN A 120 -13.71 14.50 27.63
N ALA A 121 -12.53 14.06 27.20
CA ALA A 121 -12.37 13.35 25.94
C ALA A 121 -13.16 12.03 25.92
N GLU A 122 -13.16 11.30 27.03
CA GLU A 122 -13.96 10.08 27.17
C GLU A 122 -15.47 10.35 27.03
N ALA A 123 -15.98 11.32 27.79
CA ALA A 123 -17.40 11.67 27.78
C ALA A 123 -17.84 12.11 26.37
N HIS A 124 -17.04 12.96 25.72
CA HIS A 124 -17.33 13.45 24.38
C HIS A 124 -17.32 12.31 23.35
N LEU A 125 -16.35 11.39 23.38
CA LEU A 125 -16.32 10.25 22.47
C LEU A 125 -17.45 9.25 22.72
N ALA A 126 -17.86 9.06 23.99
CA ALA A 126 -19.01 8.22 24.32
C ALA A 126 -20.32 8.82 23.80
N GLU A 127 -20.49 10.15 23.89
CA GLU A 127 -21.64 10.88 23.34
C GLU A 127 -21.69 10.82 21.80
N LEU A 128 -20.56 11.10 21.14
CA LEU A 128 -20.47 11.00 19.68
C LEU A 128 -20.72 9.57 19.19
N GLY A 129 -20.16 8.57 19.87
CA GLY A 129 -20.34 7.16 19.53
C GLY A 129 -21.79 6.69 19.60
N ALA A 130 -22.65 7.38 20.36
CA ALA A 130 -24.09 7.08 20.38
C ALA A 130 -24.81 7.55 19.10
N GLN A 131 -24.22 8.47 18.35
CA GLN A 131 -24.84 9.17 17.22
C GLN A 131 -24.28 8.75 15.85
N CYS A 132 -23.08 8.18 15.81
CA CYS A 132 -22.39 7.83 14.57
C CYS A 132 -22.01 6.34 14.51
N ARG A 133 -21.53 5.90 13.34
CA ARG A 133 -20.96 4.56 13.16
C ARG A 133 -19.50 4.50 13.65
N PRO A 134 -18.93 3.29 13.89
CA PRO A 134 -17.53 3.18 14.31
C PRO A 134 -16.52 3.82 13.35
N ASP A 135 -16.75 3.74 12.05
CA ASP A 135 -15.86 4.35 11.04
C ASP A 135 -15.94 5.89 11.02
N GLU A 136 -17.09 6.45 11.37
CA GLU A 136 -17.27 7.89 11.55
C GLU A 136 -16.64 8.36 12.87
N LEU A 137 -16.88 7.63 13.96
CA LEU A 137 -16.26 7.89 15.26
C LEU A 137 -14.73 7.84 15.17
N SER A 138 -14.17 6.90 14.39
CA SER A 138 -12.73 6.79 14.18
C SER A 138 -12.13 8.09 13.64
N ARG A 139 -12.77 8.72 12.65
CA ARG A 139 -12.34 10.01 12.10
C ARG A 139 -12.43 11.13 13.13
N LEU A 140 -13.49 11.16 13.94
CA LEU A 140 -13.66 12.16 15.00
C LEU A 140 -12.62 11.97 16.12
N ALA A 141 -12.34 10.72 16.50
CA ALA A 141 -11.33 10.37 17.49
C ALA A 141 -9.92 10.73 17.01
N SER A 142 -9.57 10.46 15.75
CA SER A 142 -8.29 10.91 15.17
C SER A 142 -8.16 12.44 15.24
N ARG A 143 -9.21 13.17 14.85
CA ARG A 143 -9.18 14.63 14.93
C ARG A 143 -9.00 15.11 16.37
N LEU A 144 -9.71 14.54 17.34
CA LEU A 144 -9.54 14.88 18.76
C LEU A 144 -8.11 14.55 19.23
N ALA A 145 -7.55 13.43 18.80
CA ALA A 145 -6.19 13.03 19.14
C ALA A 145 -5.17 14.02 18.57
N ASP A 146 -5.36 14.52 17.35
CA ASP A 146 -4.50 15.54 16.75
C ASP A 146 -4.57 16.88 17.52
N HIS A 147 -5.68 17.20 18.18
CA HIS A 147 -5.77 18.41 19.01
C HIS A 147 -5.07 18.22 20.37
N LEU A 148 -5.14 17.01 20.93
CA LEU A 148 -4.53 16.67 22.22
C LEU A 148 -3.05 16.30 22.11
N HIS A 149 -2.63 15.84 20.94
CA HIS A 149 -1.27 15.39 20.65
C HIS A 149 -0.88 15.77 19.22
N PRO A 150 -0.70 17.09 18.94
CA PRO A 150 -0.48 17.62 17.59
C PRO A 150 0.78 17.10 16.93
N ASP A 151 1.82 16.83 17.72
CA ASP A 151 3.10 16.32 17.21
C ASP A 151 3.05 14.82 16.89
N GLY A 152 2.05 14.10 17.43
CA GLY A 152 1.87 12.67 17.26
C GLY A 152 3.03 11.83 17.83
N ASN A 153 2.93 10.51 17.68
CA ASN A 153 3.94 9.57 18.21
C ASN A 153 5.12 9.33 17.24
N HIS A 154 5.51 10.33 16.45
CA HIS A 154 6.48 10.15 15.36
C HIS A 154 7.48 11.31 15.26
N THR A 155 8.77 10.98 15.27
CA THR A 155 9.83 11.94 14.93
C THR A 155 10.05 12.04 13.42
N ASP A 156 10.76 13.08 12.97
CA ASP A 156 11.21 13.17 11.57
C ASP A 156 12.10 11.98 11.18
N ASP A 157 12.94 11.49 12.10
CA ASP A 157 13.78 10.32 11.88
C ASP A 157 12.96 9.04 11.71
N ASP A 158 11.88 8.89 12.47
CA ASP A 158 10.95 7.76 12.33
C ASP A 158 10.26 7.78 10.96
N ARG A 159 9.81 8.96 10.51
CA ARG A 159 9.25 9.14 9.16
C ARG A 159 10.28 8.81 8.09
N ALA A 160 11.51 9.33 8.24
CA ALA A 160 12.60 9.09 7.31
C ALA A 160 12.90 7.59 7.18
N LYS A 161 12.94 6.82 8.27
CA LYS A 161 13.20 5.37 8.24
C LYS A 161 12.05 4.57 7.62
N ARG A 162 10.81 5.06 7.71
CA ARG A 162 9.61 4.37 7.17
C ARG A 162 9.37 4.63 5.69
N ARG A 163 9.86 5.75 5.14
CA ARG A 163 9.61 6.12 3.74
C ARG A 163 10.25 5.09 2.79
N GLY A 164 9.53 4.74 1.73
CA GLY A 164 10.05 3.83 0.72
C GLY A 164 8.97 3.42 -0.28
N VAL A 165 9.38 3.11 -1.50
CA VAL A 165 8.54 2.53 -2.56
C VAL A 165 9.26 1.30 -3.08
N VAL A 166 8.58 0.16 -3.03
CA VAL A 166 9.10 -1.14 -3.47
C VAL A 166 8.20 -1.66 -4.57
N LEU A 167 8.79 -1.92 -5.73
CA LEU A 167 8.16 -2.68 -6.81
C LEU A 167 8.45 -4.16 -6.57
N GLY A 168 7.42 -4.95 -6.32
CA GLY A 168 7.55 -6.40 -6.14
C GLY A 168 7.79 -7.13 -7.48
N PRO A 169 8.12 -8.43 -7.41
CA PRO A 169 8.29 -9.25 -8.61
C PRO A 169 6.99 -9.26 -9.44
N GLN A 170 7.13 -9.47 -10.75
CA GLN A 170 5.97 -9.63 -11.61
C GLN A 170 5.24 -10.94 -11.31
N ASP A 171 3.92 -10.85 -11.21
CA ASP A 171 2.99 -11.97 -11.15
C ASP A 171 2.85 -12.62 -12.54
N ARG A 172 2.13 -13.74 -12.59
CA ARG A 172 1.95 -14.53 -13.84
C ARG A 172 1.29 -13.74 -14.97
N ASP A 173 0.44 -12.79 -14.62
CA ASP A 173 -0.25 -11.88 -15.53
C ASP A 173 0.62 -10.68 -15.97
N GLY A 174 1.82 -10.54 -15.41
CA GLY A 174 2.74 -9.43 -15.68
C GLY A 174 2.55 -8.21 -14.77
N MET A 175 1.59 -8.23 -13.85
CA MET A 175 1.36 -7.17 -12.88
C MET A 175 2.42 -7.21 -11.77
N SER A 176 2.82 -6.06 -11.25
CA SER A 176 3.72 -5.98 -10.10
C SER A 176 3.05 -5.24 -8.94
N PRO A 177 3.07 -5.77 -7.71
CA PRO A 177 2.57 -5.05 -6.56
C PRO A 177 3.50 -3.90 -6.20
N ILE A 178 2.94 -2.73 -5.89
CA ILE A 178 3.67 -1.59 -5.33
C ILE A 178 3.35 -1.50 -3.84
N LYS A 179 4.38 -1.48 -2.99
CA LYS A 179 4.24 -1.38 -1.53
C LYS A 179 5.15 -0.30 -0.97
N GLY A 180 4.76 0.28 0.16
CA GLY A 180 5.59 1.24 0.90
C GLY A 180 4.79 2.41 1.48
N TYR A 181 5.53 3.40 1.98
CA TYR A 181 4.97 4.62 2.57
C TYR A 181 5.58 5.85 1.89
N LEU A 182 4.73 6.76 1.45
CA LEU A 182 5.13 8.09 1.03
C LEU A 182 5.26 8.99 2.27
N ASP A 183 6.33 9.77 2.32
CA ASP A 183 6.39 10.88 3.27
C ASP A 183 5.38 11.98 2.88
N PRO A 184 5.10 12.96 3.77
CA PRO A 184 4.10 13.99 3.49
C PRO A 184 4.38 14.82 2.22
N GLN A 185 5.65 15.12 1.92
CA GLN A 185 6.03 15.90 0.74
C GLN A 185 5.77 15.12 -0.55
N ALA A 186 6.18 13.85 -0.60
CA ALA A 186 5.93 12.97 -1.73
C ALA A 186 4.43 12.73 -1.94
N ARG A 187 3.67 12.58 -0.84
CA ARG A 187 2.20 12.44 -0.89
C ARG A 187 1.54 13.68 -1.48
N ALA A 188 1.87 14.88 -0.97
CA ALA A 188 1.30 16.13 -1.45
C ALA A 188 1.63 16.39 -2.93
N THR A 189 2.86 16.08 -3.34
CA THR A 189 3.29 16.18 -4.75
C THR A 189 2.45 15.26 -5.64
N LEU A 190 2.29 14.00 -5.24
CA LEU A 190 1.53 13.03 -6.01
C LEU A 190 0.03 13.36 -6.05
N ASP A 191 -0.55 13.85 -4.94
CA ASP A 191 -1.94 14.29 -4.89
C ASP A 191 -2.23 15.40 -5.92
N ALA A 192 -1.34 16.40 -6.02
CA ALA A 192 -1.49 17.48 -7.00
C ALA A 192 -1.43 16.98 -8.45
N VAL A 193 -0.50 16.06 -8.74
CA VAL A 193 -0.37 15.48 -10.10
C VAL A 193 -1.57 14.59 -10.44
N LEU A 194 -1.96 13.68 -9.54
CA LEU A 194 -3.08 12.76 -9.76
C LEU A 194 -4.42 13.50 -9.86
N ALA A 195 -4.63 14.58 -9.10
CA ALA A 195 -5.82 15.41 -9.23
C ALA A 195 -6.02 15.93 -10.67
N ARG A 196 -4.91 16.12 -11.42
CA ARG A 196 -4.95 16.55 -12.82
C ARG A 196 -4.91 15.39 -13.80
N TRP A 197 -4.00 14.44 -13.65
CA TRP A 197 -3.73 13.39 -14.65
C TRP A 197 -4.59 12.14 -14.47
N ALA A 198 -5.20 11.94 -13.29
CA ALA A 198 -6.12 10.84 -13.00
C ALA A 198 -7.58 11.31 -12.86
N ALA A 199 -7.89 12.55 -13.29
CA ALA A 199 -9.25 13.03 -13.42
C ALA A 199 -10.02 12.18 -14.46
N PRO A 200 -11.37 12.08 -14.36
CA PRO A 200 -12.18 11.40 -15.37
C PRO A 200 -11.85 11.87 -16.79
N GLY A 201 -11.70 10.94 -17.73
CA GLY A 201 -11.36 11.20 -19.13
C GLY A 201 -9.88 11.51 -19.41
N MET A 202 -9.03 11.67 -18.39
CA MET A 202 -7.58 11.89 -18.58
C MET A 202 -6.83 10.56 -18.71
N CYS A 203 -5.76 10.55 -19.51
CA CYS A 203 -4.82 9.44 -19.66
C CYS A 203 -5.50 8.09 -19.92
N ASN A 204 -6.62 8.05 -20.65
CA ASN A 204 -7.34 6.81 -20.90
C ASN A 204 -6.65 6.00 -22.01
N PRO A 205 -6.08 4.82 -21.71
CA PRO A 205 -5.36 4.02 -22.70
C PRO A 205 -6.29 3.38 -23.75
N THR A 206 -7.61 3.40 -23.53
CA THR A 206 -8.59 2.89 -24.50
C THR A 206 -8.94 3.90 -25.59
N ASP A 207 -8.61 5.18 -25.38
CA ASP A 207 -8.81 6.23 -26.38
C ASP A 207 -7.73 6.13 -27.45
N THR A 208 -8.10 6.34 -28.73
CA THR A 208 -7.13 6.38 -29.84
C THR A 208 -6.06 7.45 -29.64
N THR A 209 -6.43 8.58 -29.03
CA THR A 209 -5.50 9.65 -28.64
C THR A 209 -5.80 10.05 -27.19
N PRO A 210 -5.12 9.43 -26.21
CA PRO A 210 -5.37 9.70 -24.80
C PRO A 210 -5.14 11.18 -24.47
N CYS A 211 -6.09 11.81 -23.78
CA CYS A 211 -5.96 13.19 -23.33
C CYS A 211 -4.93 13.30 -22.20
N THR A 212 -3.74 13.85 -22.49
CA THR A 212 -2.64 14.02 -21.52
C THR A 212 -2.38 15.49 -21.16
N SER A 213 -3.04 16.43 -21.83
CA SER A 213 -2.95 17.87 -21.55
C SER A 213 -4.31 18.54 -21.75
N GLY A 214 -4.48 19.74 -21.17
CA GLY A 214 -5.77 20.43 -21.23
C GLY A 214 -6.88 19.72 -20.47
N THR A 215 -8.12 20.01 -20.82
CA THR A 215 -9.31 19.44 -20.17
C THR A 215 -9.97 18.45 -21.14
N PRO A 216 -10.28 17.21 -20.71
CA PRO A 216 -10.98 16.24 -21.55
C PRO A 216 -12.34 16.76 -22.01
N SER A 217 -12.82 16.24 -23.13
CA SER A 217 -14.19 16.51 -23.57
C SER A 217 -15.20 15.95 -22.57
N GLN A 218 -16.40 16.56 -22.48
CA GLN A 218 -17.47 16.06 -21.61
C GLN A 218 -17.84 14.61 -21.94
N ALA A 219 -17.85 14.24 -23.23
CA ALA A 219 -18.11 12.87 -23.66
C ALA A 219 -17.06 11.88 -23.13
N ALA A 220 -15.78 12.26 -23.10
CA ALA A 220 -14.72 11.40 -22.54
C ALA A 220 -14.84 11.27 -21.01
N ILE A 221 -15.27 12.33 -20.32
CA ILE A 221 -15.55 12.31 -18.88
C ILE A 221 -16.70 11.36 -18.56
N ASP A 222 -17.81 11.50 -19.29
CA ASP A 222 -19.03 10.73 -19.04
C ASP A 222 -18.87 9.24 -19.41
N ALA A 223 -18.04 8.93 -20.41
CA ALA A 223 -17.73 7.57 -20.83
C ALA A 223 -16.68 6.86 -19.96
N ASP A 224 -15.98 7.58 -19.06
CA ASP A 224 -14.91 7.01 -18.26
C ASP A 224 -15.45 6.15 -17.10
N THR A 225 -15.54 4.85 -17.34
CA THR A 225 -16.00 3.87 -16.35
C THR A 225 -14.89 3.36 -15.43
N ARG A 226 -13.66 3.86 -15.55
CA ARG A 226 -12.53 3.40 -14.73
C ARG A 226 -12.71 3.82 -13.27
N SER A 227 -12.36 2.92 -12.36
CA SER A 227 -12.22 3.25 -10.94
C SER A 227 -11.13 4.30 -10.72
N ALA A 228 -11.18 5.01 -9.58
CA ALA A 228 -10.13 5.96 -9.21
C ALA A 228 -8.73 5.30 -9.17
N GLY A 229 -8.65 4.04 -8.72
CA GLY A 229 -7.40 3.28 -8.70
C GLY A 229 -6.84 3.01 -10.11
N GLN A 230 -7.69 2.65 -11.07
CA GLN A 230 -7.28 2.47 -12.47
C GLN A 230 -6.84 3.79 -13.12
N ARG A 231 -7.56 4.89 -12.87
CA ARG A 231 -7.14 6.21 -13.36
C ARG A 231 -5.78 6.63 -12.79
N ASN A 232 -5.55 6.38 -11.50
CA ASN A 232 -4.26 6.64 -10.87
C ASN A 232 -3.13 5.81 -11.51
N HIS A 233 -3.39 4.54 -11.80
CA HIS A 233 -2.44 3.68 -12.51
C HIS A 233 -2.08 4.24 -13.90
N ASP A 234 -3.10 4.58 -14.70
CA ASP A 234 -2.86 5.05 -16.07
C ASP A 234 -2.16 6.42 -16.07
N ALA A 235 -2.48 7.28 -15.11
CA ALA A 235 -1.78 8.53 -14.87
C ALA A 235 -0.30 8.30 -14.52
N LEU A 236 0.02 7.34 -13.64
CA LEU A 236 1.41 6.97 -13.32
C LEU A 236 2.17 6.50 -14.56
N THR A 237 1.56 5.68 -15.41
CA THR A 237 2.15 5.26 -16.69
C THR A 237 2.39 6.45 -17.62
N ALA A 238 1.41 7.34 -17.77
CA ALA A 238 1.52 8.52 -18.61
C ALA A 238 2.60 9.49 -18.10
N MET A 239 2.70 9.72 -16.79
CA MET A 239 3.72 10.54 -16.16
C MET A 239 5.13 10.01 -16.46
N GLY A 240 5.34 8.70 -16.30
CA GLY A 240 6.61 8.06 -16.62
C GLY A 240 6.98 8.18 -18.10
N ARG A 241 6.00 7.98 -18.99
CA ARG A 241 6.20 8.17 -20.44
C ARG A 241 6.54 9.61 -20.80
N ALA A 242 5.83 10.58 -20.21
CA ALA A 242 6.08 12.01 -20.45
C ALA A 242 7.49 12.41 -19.99
N LEU A 243 7.94 11.91 -18.84
CA LEU A 243 9.28 12.17 -18.31
C LEU A 243 10.39 11.50 -19.15
N LEU A 244 10.17 10.27 -19.62
CA LEU A 244 11.09 9.62 -20.56
C LEU A 244 11.16 10.39 -21.90
N ALA A 245 10.04 10.90 -22.38
CA ALA A 245 9.95 11.66 -23.62
C ALA A 245 10.49 13.10 -23.51
N SER A 246 10.56 13.68 -22.31
CA SER A 246 11.06 15.05 -22.13
C SER A 246 12.57 15.17 -22.39
N GLY A 247 13.32 14.08 -22.21
CA GLY A 247 14.77 14.06 -22.34
C GLY A 247 15.53 14.59 -21.11
N ASP A 248 14.81 15.05 -20.08
CA ASP A 248 15.41 15.70 -18.90
C ASP A 248 16.07 14.72 -17.92
N LEU A 249 15.77 13.41 -18.06
CA LEU A 249 16.40 12.36 -17.25
C LEU A 249 17.89 12.14 -17.56
N GLY A 250 18.42 12.79 -18.60
CA GLY A 250 19.81 12.66 -19.00
C GLY A 250 20.16 11.27 -19.51
N GLN A 251 21.40 10.84 -19.25
CA GLN A 251 21.90 9.54 -19.70
C GLN A 251 22.05 8.57 -18.53
N HIS A 252 21.62 7.34 -18.77
CA HIS A 252 21.84 6.19 -17.90
C HIS A 252 22.77 5.21 -18.62
N ASN A 253 23.97 4.99 -18.07
CA ASN A 253 24.99 4.13 -18.66
C ASN A 253 25.25 4.45 -20.14
N GLY A 254 25.39 5.73 -20.50
CA GLY A 254 25.72 6.18 -21.86
C GLY A 254 24.59 6.10 -22.90
N LEU A 255 23.37 5.74 -22.48
CA LEU A 255 22.15 5.83 -23.28
C LEU A 255 21.19 6.83 -22.66
N PRO A 256 20.39 7.60 -23.42
CA PRO A 256 19.25 8.32 -22.84
C PRO A 256 18.36 7.34 -22.06
N ALA A 257 17.75 7.80 -20.97
CA ALA A 257 16.80 6.98 -20.21
C ALA A 257 15.66 6.52 -21.14
N THR A 258 15.70 5.25 -21.56
CA THR A 258 14.84 4.68 -22.60
C THR A 258 14.47 3.25 -22.25
N ILE A 259 13.28 2.81 -22.68
CA ILE A 259 12.85 1.42 -22.49
C ILE A 259 13.36 0.62 -23.70
N ILE A 260 14.32 -0.27 -23.46
CA ILE A 260 14.83 -1.17 -24.50
C ILE A 260 14.07 -2.48 -24.39
N VAL A 261 13.34 -2.82 -25.45
CA VAL A 261 12.52 -4.04 -25.54
C VAL A 261 13.16 -5.00 -26.53
N SER A 262 13.28 -6.27 -26.14
CA SER A 262 13.81 -7.35 -26.97
C SER A 262 12.78 -8.45 -27.17
N THR A 263 12.56 -8.86 -28.42
CA THR A 263 11.67 -9.95 -28.81
C THR A 263 12.18 -10.61 -30.11
N THR A 264 11.56 -11.71 -30.53
CA THR A 264 11.88 -12.36 -31.80
C THR A 264 10.99 -11.82 -32.92
N LEU A 265 11.47 -11.91 -34.17
CA LEU A 265 10.66 -11.52 -35.33
C LEU A 265 9.39 -12.38 -35.41
N ALA A 266 9.48 -13.68 -35.14
CA ALA A 266 8.34 -14.60 -35.15
C ALA A 266 7.26 -14.24 -34.11
N ASP A 267 7.66 -13.86 -32.89
CA ASP A 267 6.72 -13.40 -31.86
C ASP A 267 6.04 -12.08 -32.28
N LEU A 268 6.81 -11.16 -32.85
CA LEU A 268 6.30 -9.87 -33.32
C LEU A 268 5.34 -10.03 -34.51
N GLU A 269 5.67 -10.86 -35.50
CA GLU A 269 4.85 -11.14 -36.68
C GLU A 269 3.56 -11.88 -36.32
N SER A 270 3.63 -12.82 -35.37
CA SER A 270 2.43 -13.51 -34.88
C SER A 270 1.57 -12.64 -33.97
N GLY A 271 2.13 -11.56 -33.42
CA GLY A 271 1.49 -10.74 -32.39
C GLY A 271 1.28 -11.47 -31.06
N THR A 272 1.98 -12.60 -30.85
CA THR A 272 1.85 -13.46 -29.67
C THR A 272 3.17 -13.56 -28.90
N GLY A 273 3.12 -14.11 -27.69
CA GLY A 273 4.30 -14.22 -26.83
C GLY A 273 4.57 -12.99 -25.96
N LYS A 274 5.79 -12.91 -25.42
CA LYS A 274 6.23 -11.85 -24.50
C LYS A 274 7.59 -11.31 -24.95
N ALA A 275 7.79 -10.02 -24.74
CA ALA A 275 9.09 -9.37 -24.89
C ALA A 275 9.71 -9.12 -23.52
N HIS A 276 11.03 -8.97 -23.50
CA HIS A 276 11.81 -8.68 -22.30
C HIS A 276 12.42 -7.29 -22.40
N THR A 277 12.36 -6.51 -21.32
CA THR A 277 12.97 -5.18 -21.25
C THR A 277 14.39 -5.24 -20.67
N GLY A 278 15.24 -4.25 -20.98
CA GLY A 278 16.56 -4.11 -20.35
C GLY A 278 16.53 -3.98 -18.82
N GLY A 279 15.38 -3.56 -18.27
CA GLY A 279 15.12 -3.48 -16.83
C GLY A 279 14.67 -4.79 -16.17
N GLY A 280 14.47 -5.87 -16.94
CA GLY A 280 14.04 -7.18 -16.42
C GLY A 280 12.53 -7.43 -16.45
N THR A 281 11.74 -6.46 -16.92
CA THR A 281 10.27 -6.58 -17.04
C THR A 281 9.87 -7.37 -18.28
N TRP A 282 8.91 -8.28 -18.14
CA TRP A 282 8.21 -8.94 -19.23
C TRP A 282 7.00 -8.15 -19.68
N LEU A 283 6.84 -7.98 -21.00
CA LEU A 283 5.73 -7.29 -21.64
C LEU A 283 4.97 -8.24 -22.58
N PRO A 284 3.63 -8.35 -22.49
CA PRO A 284 2.81 -8.96 -23.53
C PRO A 284 3.01 -8.30 -24.88
N MET A 285 2.97 -9.07 -25.98
CA MET A 285 3.21 -8.52 -27.32
C MET A 285 2.24 -7.39 -27.70
N ARG A 286 1.00 -7.42 -27.21
CA ARG A 286 0.04 -6.33 -27.38
C ARG A 286 0.58 -4.98 -26.86
N ASP A 287 1.22 -4.99 -25.70
CA ASP A 287 1.76 -3.78 -25.08
C ASP A 287 3.01 -3.31 -25.82
N VAL A 288 3.83 -4.25 -26.29
CA VAL A 288 4.99 -3.97 -27.15
C VAL A 288 4.55 -3.26 -28.43
N ILE A 289 3.53 -3.79 -29.11
CA ILE A 289 2.97 -3.19 -30.34
C ILE A 289 2.35 -1.81 -30.05
N ALA A 290 1.65 -1.65 -28.92
CA ALA A 290 1.12 -0.34 -28.53
C ALA A 290 2.24 0.68 -28.29
N MET A 291 3.33 0.27 -27.63
CA MET A 291 4.51 1.10 -27.38
C MET A 291 5.33 1.39 -28.65
N ALA A 292 5.32 0.48 -29.63
CA ALA A 292 6.08 0.59 -30.87
C ALA A 292 5.74 1.86 -31.68
N SER A 293 4.52 2.37 -31.58
CA SER A 293 4.06 3.58 -32.27
C SER A 293 4.93 4.83 -32.03
N HIS A 294 5.65 4.88 -30.91
CA HIS A 294 6.54 5.98 -30.53
C HIS A 294 7.98 5.51 -30.31
N ALA A 295 8.36 4.31 -30.79
CA ALA A 295 9.65 3.71 -30.54
C ALA A 295 10.63 3.90 -31.71
N HIS A 296 11.93 3.95 -31.39
CA HIS A 296 12.97 3.75 -32.39
C HIS A 296 13.16 2.24 -32.62
N HIS A 297 12.91 1.79 -33.84
CA HIS A 297 13.06 0.40 -34.22
C HIS A 297 14.51 0.10 -34.62
N TYR A 298 15.13 -0.86 -33.93
CA TYR A 298 16.45 -1.39 -34.26
C TYR A 298 16.31 -2.84 -34.72
N LEU A 299 16.76 -3.14 -35.94
CA LEU A 299 16.83 -4.51 -36.45
C LEU A 299 18.18 -5.10 -36.13
N ARG A 300 18.19 -6.19 -35.34
CA ARG A 300 19.38 -6.98 -35.04
C ARG A 300 19.30 -8.29 -35.83
N ILE A 301 20.08 -8.42 -36.91
CA ILE A 301 20.07 -9.60 -37.80
C ILE A 301 21.08 -10.63 -37.29
N TYR A 302 20.64 -11.87 -37.13
CA TYR A 302 21.49 -13.03 -36.83
C TYR A 302 21.30 -14.14 -37.86
N GLN A 303 22.40 -14.55 -38.50
CA GLN A 303 22.49 -15.83 -39.18
C GLN A 303 23.87 -16.44 -38.93
N GLY A 304 23.95 -17.50 -38.12
CA GLY A 304 25.07 -18.45 -38.13
C GLY A 304 26.49 -17.95 -37.84
N ALA A 305 26.70 -16.91 -37.01
CA ALA A 305 27.99 -16.37 -36.53
C ALA A 305 28.61 -15.20 -37.33
N LYS A 306 28.26 -13.97 -36.95
CA LYS A 306 29.17 -12.91 -36.46
C LYS A 306 28.30 -11.72 -36.04
N GLU A 307 28.46 -11.25 -34.81
CA GLU A 307 27.89 -9.96 -34.42
C GLU A 307 28.49 -8.86 -35.30
N LEU A 308 27.70 -7.85 -35.64
CA LEU A 308 28.17 -6.69 -36.41
C LEU A 308 29.41 -6.13 -35.70
N ALA A 309 30.58 -6.32 -36.31
CA ALA A 309 31.81 -5.71 -35.85
C ALA A 309 31.65 -4.20 -36.00
N LEU A 310 31.35 -3.53 -34.89
CA LEU A 310 31.25 -2.09 -34.84
C LEU A 310 32.62 -1.56 -34.44
N PHE A 311 33.52 -1.44 -35.43
CA PHE A 311 34.85 -0.90 -35.20
C PHE A 311 34.74 0.57 -34.76
N HIS A 312 35.23 0.85 -33.56
CA HIS A 312 35.20 2.20 -33.01
C HIS A 312 36.51 2.52 -32.27
N THR A 313 37.01 3.75 -32.44
CA THR A 313 38.29 4.22 -31.87
C THR A 313 38.21 4.62 -30.40
N LYS A 314 37.01 4.62 -29.81
CA LYS A 314 36.80 4.93 -28.39
C LYS A 314 36.70 3.63 -27.58
N ARG A 315 37.31 3.64 -26.39
CA ARG A 315 37.33 2.55 -25.42
C ARG A 315 35.94 2.17 -24.88
N LEU A 316 34.98 3.09 -24.85
CA LEU A 316 33.68 2.85 -24.22
C LEU A 316 32.67 2.29 -25.23
N ALA A 317 31.85 1.34 -24.79
CA ALA A 317 30.75 0.80 -25.58
C ALA A 317 29.82 1.92 -26.06
N SER A 318 29.61 1.94 -27.38
CA SER A 318 28.69 2.85 -28.06
C SER A 318 27.23 2.56 -27.70
N PRO A 319 26.31 3.51 -27.94
CA PRO A 319 24.87 3.29 -27.79
C PRO A 319 24.36 2.00 -28.48
N GLY A 320 24.79 1.77 -29.73
CA GLY A 320 24.39 0.58 -30.49
C GLY A 320 24.88 -0.73 -29.84
N GLN A 321 26.12 -0.75 -29.36
CA GLN A 321 26.67 -1.91 -28.65
C GLN A 321 25.91 -2.20 -27.36
N ARG A 322 25.52 -1.17 -26.61
CA ARG A 322 24.73 -1.33 -25.37
C ARG A 322 23.34 -1.89 -25.64
N ILE A 323 22.66 -1.42 -26.68
CA ILE A 323 21.35 -1.96 -27.11
C ILE A 323 21.48 -3.46 -27.45
N VAL A 324 22.53 -3.82 -28.20
CA VAL A 324 22.82 -5.22 -28.57
C VAL A 324 23.08 -6.08 -27.33
N LEU A 325 23.89 -5.59 -26.38
CA LEU A 325 24.18 -6.30 -25.13
C LEU A 325 22.94 -6.50 -24.26
N TYR A 326 22.05 -5.53 -24.14
CA TYR A 326 20.79 -5.72 -23.40
C TYR A 326 19.90 -6.80 -24.01
N ALA A 327 19.91 -6.93 -25.33
CA ALA A 327 19.20 -8.01 -26.01
C ALA A 327 19.90 -9.37 -25.86
N LYS A 328 21.24 -9.39 -25.78
CA LYS A 328 22.07 -10.60 -25.67
C LYS A 328 22.06 -11.18 -24.26
N GLU A 329 22.51 -10.39 -23.28
CA GLU A 329 22.75 -10.84 -21.90
C GLU A 329 21.49 -10.79 -21.05
N ARG A 330 20.54 -9.91 -21.40
CA ARG A 330 19.27 -9.70 -20.66
C ARG A 330 19.43 -9.35 -19.17
N GLY A 331 20.63 -9.03 -18.72
CA GLY A 331 20.99 -8.80 -17.32
C GLY A 331 22.49 -8.94 -17.11
N CYS A 332 22.89 -9.18 -15.85
CA CYS A 332 24.27 -9.51 -15.51
C CYS A 332 24.68 -10.87 -16.11
N SER A 333 25.83 -10.93 -16.79
CA SER A 333 26.35 -12.18 -17.38
C SER A 333 26.99 -13.12 -16.35
N HIS A 334 27.14 -12.70 -15.09
CA HIS A 334 27.63 -13.57 -14.02
C HIS A 334 26.63 -14.72 -13.76
N PRO A 335 27.09 -15.98 -13.68
CA PRO A 335 26.20 -17.12 -13.51
C PRO A 335 25.20 -16.95 -12.35
N ASN A 336 23.91 -17.11 -12.65
CA ASN A 336 22.79 -17.02 -11.71
C ASN A 336 22.59 -15.65 -11.03
N CYS A 337 23.18 -14.57 -11.56
CA CYS A 337 22.94 -13.23 -11.05
C CYS A 337 21.60 -12.67 -11.58
N PRO A 338 20.64 -12.29 -10.72
CA PRO A 338 19.33 -11.78 -11.17
C PRO A 338 19.31 -10.28 -11.47
N ILE A 339 20.47 -9.61 -11.45
CA ILE A 339 20.56 -8.16 -11.61
C ILE A 339 20.24 -7.77 -13.06
N SER A 340 19.33 -6.80 -13.22
CA SER A 340 18.93 -6.30 -14.54
C SER A 340 20.04 -5.47 -15.19
N GLY A 341 19.98 -5.33 -16.52
CA GLY A 341 20.98 -4.59 -17.27
C GLY A 341 21.07 -3.10 -16.90
N TYR A 342 20.00 -2.52 -16.33
CA TYR A 342 20.03 -1.16 -15.79
C TYR A 342 20.96 -1.01 -14.58
N HIS A 343 21.35 -2.11 -13.92
CA HIS A 343 22.27 -2.09 -12.80
C HIS A 343 23.61 -2.77 -13.14
N CYS A 344 23.93 -2.87 -14.42
CA CYS A 344 25.18 -3.47 -14.90
C CYS A 344 26.03 -2.49 -15.71
N GLU A 345 27.34 -2.62 -15.58
CA GLU A 345 28.34 -1.96 -16.42
C GLU A 345 28.80 -2.89 -17.55
N VAL A 346 29.27 -2.31 -18.66
CA VAL A 346 29.82 -3.07 -19.79
C VAL A 346 31.32 -3.17 -19.63
N HIS A 347 31.83 -4.40 -19.56
CA HIS A 347 33.26 -4.70 -19.50
C HIS A 347 33.71 -5.36 -20.81
N HIS A 348 35.01 -5.26 -21.10
CA HIS A 348 35.59 -6.02 -22.21
C HIS A 348 35.96 -7.41 -21.70
N ASP A 349 35.71 -8.44 -22.50
CA ASP A 349 36.17 -9.81 -22.22
C ASP A 349 37.70 -9.92 -22.40
N GLU A 350 38.22 -9.30 -23.48
CA GLU A 350 39.65 -9.09 -23.69
C GLU A 350 40.00 -7.61 -23.52
N ASP A 351 41.05 -7.33 -22.72
CA ASP A 351 41.46 -5.97 -22.41
C ASP A 351 41.59 -5.07 -23.65
N TYR A 352 40.90 -3.92 -23.64
CA TYR A 352 40.98 -2.92 -24.71
C TYR A 352 42.42 -2.50 -25.02
N ALA A 353 43.32 -2.52 -24.02
CA ALA A 353 44.73 -2.19 -24.21
C ALA A 353 45.41 -3.12 -25.22
N THR A 354 44.98 -4.37 -25.29
CA THR A 354 45.54 -5.45 -26.13
C THR A 354 44.93 -5.44 -27.53
N THR A 355 43.60 -5.33 -27.63
CA THR A 355 42.90 -5.49 -28.92
C THR A 355 42.57 -4.18 -29.61
N ARG A 356 42.41 -3.09 -28.84
CA ARG A 356 41.86 -1.79 -29.27
C ARG A 356 40.50 -1.91 -29.99
N ARG A 357 39.78 -3.00 -29.72
CA ARG A 357 38.46 -3.31 -30.30
C ARG A 357 37.40 -3.29 -29.22
N THR A 358 36.17 -3.01 -29.64
CA THR A 358 34.98 -3.01 -28.78
C THR A 358 33.90 -3.94 -29.33
N ASP A 359 34.30 -4.90 -30.17
CA ASP A 359 33.39 -5.86 -30.79
C ASP A 359 32.63 -6.64 -29.69
N ILE A 360 31.36 -6.95 -29.97
CA ILE A 360 30.57 -7.81 -29.09
C ILE A 360 30.79 -9.25 -29.54
N THR A 361 31.13 -10.12 -28.59
CA THR A 361 31.53 -11.53 -28.79
C THR A 361 30.47 -12.47 -28.28
#